data_AF-A0A382IAI6-F1
#
_entry.id   AF-A0A382IAI6-F1
#
_cell.length_a   1.000
_cell.length_b   1.000
_cell.length_c   1.000
_cell.angle_alpha   90.00
_cell.angle_beta   90.00
_cell.angle_gamma   90.00
#
_symmetry.space_group_name_H-M   'P 1'
#
loop_
_entity.id
_entity.type
_entity.pdbx_description
1 polymer ?
#
loop_
_entity_poly.entity_id
_entity_poly.type
_entity_poly.pdbx_seq_one_letter_code
_entity_poly.pdbx_strand_id
1 'polypeptide(L)'
;MGEGDEEPGFIHLEFEELPADEMLSRAHAFYEQMDKRRTTRHFSDREVPRELIELAVSTASTAPSGAHLQPWTFVAISNPGLKRRIRDAAEVEEKKFYEERMPEAWEEVLTPLGTDYVKDHITDAPWIVVL
;
A
#
# COMPACT_ATOMS: atom_id res chain seq x y z
N MET A 1 19.83 34.74 -30.32
CA MET A 1 19.95 35.24 -28.94
C MET A 1 18.62 35.91 -28.61
N GLY A 2 17.70 35.15 -28.01
CA GLY A 2 16.49 35.68 -27.40
C GLY A 2 16.71 35.62 -25.90
N GLU A 3 16.54 36.77 -25.23
CA GLU A 3 16.68 36.95 -23.80
C GLU A 3 15.76 35.99 -23.03
N GLY A 4 16.25 35.51 -21.89
CA GLY A 4 15.59 34.49 -21.07
C GLY A 4 14.26 34.95 -20.51
N ASP A 5 13.18 34.36 -21.02
CA ASP A 5 11.93 34.24 -20.29
C ASP A 5 12.10 33.10 -19.28
N GLU A 6 12.59 33.41 -18.07
CA GLU A 6 12.36 32.52 -16.92
C GLU A 6 10.86 32.57 -16.60
N GLU A 7 10.09 31.61 -17.14
CA GLU A 7 8.69 31.43 -16.80
C GLU A 7 8.55 31.24 -15.27
N PRO A 8 7.76 32.08 -14.56
CA PRO A 8 7.70 32.03 -13.11
C PRO A 8 7.18 30.68 -12.62
N GLY A 9 8.00 29.97 -11.84
CA GLY A 9 7.63 28.73 -11.16
C GLY A 9 8.21 27.44 -11.74
N PHE A 10 8.94 27.50 -12.85
CA PHE A 10 9.65 26.33 -13.39
C PHE A 10 11.11 26.30 -12.92
N ILE A 11 11.61 25.11 -12.62
CA ILE A 11 13.02 24.87 -12.27
C ILE A 11 13.63 23.87 -13.25
N HIS A 12 14.95 23.92 -13.43
CA HIS A 12 15.65 22.92 -14.23
C HIS A 12 15.58 21.55 -13.53
N LEU A 13 15.25 20.51 -14.30
CA LEU A 13 15.29 19.14 -13.81
C LEU A 13 16.73 18.66 -13.77
N GLU A 14 17.26 18.42 -12.57
CA GLU A 14 18.53 17.73 -12.38
C GLU A 14 18.34 16.25 -12.70
N PHE A 15 18.70 15.85 -13.92
CA PHE A 15 18.63 14.47 -14.40
C PHE A 15 20.03 13.97 -14.75
N GLU A 16 20.40 12.82 -14.20
CA GLU A 16 21.63 12.10 -14.52
C GLU A 16 21.28 10.80 -15.25
N GLU A 17 21.68 10.70 -16.52
CA GLU A 17 21.49 9.48 -17.31
C GLU A 17 22.53 8.43 -16.91
N LEU A 18 22.07 7.22 -16.61
CA LEU A 18 22.93 6.09 -16.27
C LEU A 18 23.31 5.27 -17.53
N PRO A 19 24.47 4.60 -17.54
CA PRO A 19 24.81 3.63 -18.58
C PRO A 19 23.73 2.54 -18.73
N ALA A 20 23.46 2.14 -19.97
CA ALA A 20 22.35 1.22 -20.28
C ALA A 20 22.46 -0.15 -19.58
N ASP A 21 23.68 -0.67 -19.41
CA ASP A 21 23.96 -1.89 -18.68
C ASP A 21 23.68 -1.75 -17.19
N GLU A 22 24.03 -0.60 -16.59
CA GLU A 22 23.69 -0.29 -15.20
C GLU A 22 22.17 -0.15 -15.00
N MET A 23 21.49 0.56 -15.90
CA MET A 23 20.02 0.68 -15.89
C MET A 23 19.36 -0.70 -15.90
N LEU A 24 19.81 -1.58 -16.79
CA LEU A 24 19.27 -2.93 -16.94
C LEU A 24 19.53 -3.77 -15.68
N SER A 25 20.74 -3.68 -15.11
CA SER A 25 21.09 -4.37 -13.87
C SER A 25 20.20 -3.92 -12.70
N ARG A 26 19.97 -2.61 -12.53
CA ARG A 26 19.10 -2.07 -11.48
C ARG A 26 17.64 -2.50 -11.67
N ALA A 27 17.16 -2.49 -12.91
CA ALA A 27 15.80 -2.93 -13.24
C ALA A 27 15.56 -4.41 -12.91
N HIS A 28 16.51 -5.30 -13.27
CA HIS A 28 16.41 -6.71 -12.92
C HIS A 28 16.43 -6.94 -11.41
N ALA A 29 17.34 -6.30 -10.68
CA ALA A 29 17.42 -6.43 -9.23
C ALA A 29 16.13 -5.97 -8.54
N PHE A 30 15.55 -4.85 -8.99
CA PHE A 30 14.29 -4.35 -8.45
C PHE A 30 13.12 -5.28 -8.78
N TYR A 31 13.04 -5.78 -10.01
CA TYR A 31 12.04 -6.78 -10.40
C TYR A 31 12.12 -8.03 -9.52
N GLU A 32 13.29 -8.63 -9.35
CA GLU A 32 13.49 -9.81 -8.51
C GLU A 32 13.15 -9.55 -7.03
N GLN A 33 13.39 -8.34 -6.54
CA GLN A 33 12.97 -7.96 -5.19
C GLN A 33 11.45 -7.88 -5.08
N MET A 34 10.78 -7.25 -6.04
CA MET A 34 9.33 -7.05 -6.03
C MET A 34 8.56 -8.33 -6.31
N ASP A 35 9.10 -9.25 -7.11
CA ASP A 35 8.50 -10.55 -7.43
C ASP A 35 8.42 -11.48 -6.20
N LYS A 36 9.32 -11.29 -5.22
CA LYS A 36 9.26 -12.00 -3.93
C LYS A 36 8.06 -11.56 -3.06
N ARG A 37 7.44 -10.42 -3.34
CA ARG A 37 6.33 -9.89 -2.54
C ARG A 37 5.11 -10.78 -2.70
N ARG A 38 4.60 -11.29 -1.58
CA ARG A 38 3.32 -12.02 -1.51
C ARG A 38 2.38 -11.32 -0.54
N THR A 39 1.09 -11.34 -0.86
CA THR A 39 0.07 -10.97 0.12
C THR A 39 0.04 -12.02 1.22
N THR A 40 0.29 -11.63 2.46
CA THR A 40 0.12 -12.49 3.64
C THR A 40 -1.11 -12.05 4.43
N ARG A 41 -1.75 -13.02 5.07
CA ARG A 41 -2.85 -12.83 6.02
C ARG A 41 -2.49 -13.32 7.42
N HIS A 42 -1.23 -13.69 7.63
CA HIS A 42 -0.69 -14.15 8.90
C HIS A 42 0.42 -13.18 9.31
N PHE A 43 0.20 -12.46 10.40
CA PHE A 43 1.11 -11.44 10.91
C PHE A 43 1.62 -11.85 12.28
N SER A 44 2.87 -11.49 12.56
CA SER A 44 3.40 -11.53 13.92
C SER A 44 2.98 -10.27 14.68
N ASP A 45 2.82 -10.41 15.99
CA ASP A 45 2.61 -9.33 16.97
C ASP A 45 3.88 -8.53 17.30
N ARG A 46 5.03 -8.88 16.69
CA ARG A 46 6.29 -8.16 16.89
C ARG A 46 6.13 -6.69 16.52
N GLU A 47 6.53 -5.82 17.44
CA GLU A 47 6.50 -4.37 17.23
C GLU A 47 7.30 -3.96 15.99
N VAL A 48 6.78 -2.96 15.28
CA VAL A 48 7.43 -2.31 14.14
C VAL A 48 7.61 -0.83 14.48
N PRO A 49 8.83 -0.28 14.40
CA PRO A 49 9.08 1.13 14.65
C PRO A 49 8.19 2.03 13.80
N ARG A 50 7.62 3.05 14.44
CA ARG A 50 6.74 4.04 13.80
C ARG A 50 7.38 4.71 12.59
N GLU A 51 8.66 5.04 12.69
CA GLU A 51 9.42 5.70 11.61
C GLU A 51 9.41 4.89 10.30
N LEU A 52 9.43 3.55 10.38
CA LEU A 52 9.37 2.69 9.19
C LEU A 52 8.01 2.81 8.49
N ILE A 53 6.92 2.96 9.26
CA ILE A 53 5.57 3.17 8.72
C ILE A 53 5.46 4.57 8.09
N GLU A 54 6.00 5.58 8.76
CA GLU A 54 6.02 6.96 8.25
C GLU A 54 6.80 7.05 6.93
N LEU A 55 7.98 6.43 6.84
CA LEU A 55 8.77 6.38 5.61
C LEU A 55 8.05 5.67 4.45
N ALA A 56 7.35 4.58 4.75
CA ALA A 56 6.54 3.88 3.75
C ALA A 56 5.40 4.78 3.22
N VAL A 57 4.71 5.50 4.10
CA VAL A 57 3.66 6.47 3.73
C VAL A 57 4.25 7.66 2.95
N SER A 58 5.39 8.21 3.40
CA SER A 58 6.07 9.29 2.69
C SER A 58 6.48 8.88 1.28
N THR A 59 6.96 7.64 1.11
CA THR A 59 7.30 7.08 -0.20
C THR A 59 6.04 6.91 -1.06
N ALA A 60 4.94 6.41 -0.51
CA ALA A 60 3.68 6.31 -1.25
C ALA A 60 3.17 7.70 -1.73
N SER A 61 3.38 8.73 -0.91
CA SER A 61 2.97 10.11 -1.21
C SER A 61 3.81 10.80 -2.30
N THR A 62 4.87 10.17 -2.81
CA THR A 62 5.61 10.68 -3.98
C THR A 62 4.96 10.29 -5.31
N ALA A 63 3.85 9.54 -5.28
CA ALA A 63 3.08 9.24 -6.48
C ALA A 63 2.62 10.53 -7.19
N PRO A 64 2.52 10.54 -8.54
CA PRO A 64 1.95 11.67 -9.24
C PRO A 64 0.45 11.79 -8.93
N SER A 65 -0.07 13.02 -8.98
CA SER A 65 -1.50 13.29 -8.79
C SER A 65 -1.97 14.40 -9.73
N GLY A 66 -3.22 14.30 -10.20
CA GLY A 66 -3.83 15.32 -11.06
C GLY A 66 -3.77 16.70 -10.39
N ALA A 67 -3.28 17.69 -11.13
CA ALA A 67 -3.07 19.06 -10.63
C ALA A 67 -2.30 19.16 -9.29
N HIS A 68 -1.44 18.19 -8.99
CA HIS A 68 -0.68 18.11 -7.74
C HIS A 68 -1.56 18.15 -6.46
N LEU A 69 -2.80 17.65 -6.54
CA LEU A 69 -3.75 17.74 -5.43
C LEU A 69 -3.44 16.81 -4.25
N GLN A 70 -2.63 15.76 -4.46
CA GLN A 70 -2.30 14.74 -3.46
C GLN A 70 -3.55 14.24 -2.68
N PRO A 71 -4.59 13.72 -3.37
CA PRO A 71 -5.92 13.49 -2.80
C PRO A 71 -6.00 12.19 -1.98
N TRP A 72 -5.01 11.93 -1.12
CA TRP A 72 -4.93 10.75 -0.28
C TRP A 72 -4.78 11.14 1.19
N THR A 73 -5.34 10.31 2.08
CA THR A 73 -5.09 10.38 3.51
C THR A 73 -4.76 8.98 4.00
N PHE A 74 -3.51 8.79 4.44
CA PHE A 74 -3.09 7.53 5.05
C PHE A 74 -3.34 7.60 6.55
N VAL A 75 -4.16 6.68 7.07
CA VAL A 75 -4.43 6.55 8.51
C VAL A 75 -3.70 5.32 9.05
N ALA A 76 -2.59 5.56 9.75
CA ALA A 76 -1.82 4.52 10.42
C ALA A 76 -2.33 4.29 11.86
N ILE A 77 -2.71 3.05 12.18
CA ILE A 77 -3.39 2.68 13.42
C ILE A 77 -2.61 1.59 14.14
N SER A 78 -2.10 1.90 15.33
CA SER A 78 -1.48 0.92 16.24
C SER A 78 -2.29 0.68 17.52
N ASN A 79 -3.30 1.51 17.81
CA ASN A 79 -4.10 1.41 19.04
C ASN A 79 -4.88 0.07 19.09
N PRO A 80 -4.61 -0.82 20.07
CA PRO A 80 -5.23 -2.15 20.10
C PRO A 80 -6.76 -2.13 20.21
N GLY A 81 -7.32 -1.18 20.97
CA GLY A 81 -8.76 -1.04 21.13
C GLY A 81 -9.45 -0.61 19.82
N LEU A 82 -8.84 0.30 19.07
CA LEU A 82 -9.35 0.72 17.77
C LEU A 82 -9.22 -0.40 16.73
N LYS A 83 -8.08 -1.12 16.69
CA LYS A 83 -7.91 -2.29 15.81
C LYS A 83 -8.99 -3.36 16.07
N ARG A 84 -9.29 -3.65 17.34
CA ARG A 84 -10.36 -4.58 17.71
C ARG A 84 -11.73 -4.14 17.19
N ARG A 85 -12.09 -2.87 17.40
CA ARG A 85 -13.36 -2.32 16.89
C ARG A 85 -13.47 -2.40 15.37
N ILE A 86 -12.35 -2.18 14.66
CA ILE A 86 -12.29 -2.33 13.20
C ILE A 86 -12.52 -3.79 12.81
N ARG A 87 -11.85 -4.73 13.48
CA ARG A 87 -12.02 -6.16 13.23
C ARG A 87 -13.48 -6.58 13.42
N ASP A 88 -14.07 -6.26 14.56
CA ASP A 88 -15.45 -6.64 14.87
C ASP A 88 -16.43 -6.13 13.79
N ALA A 89 -16.26 -4.88 13.34
CA ALA A 89 -17.07 -4.31 12.27
C ALA A 89 -16.83 -5.00 10.92
N ALA A 90 -15.58 -5.29 10.57
CA ALA A 90 -15.21 -5.96 9.32
C ALA A 90 -15.76 -7.39 9.26
N GLU A 91 -15.66 -8.17 10.35
CA GLU A 91 -16.16 -9.55 10.40
C GLU A 91 -17.69 -9.61 10.31
N VAL A 92 -18.41 -8.62 10.87
CA VAL A 92 -19.88 -8.53 10.73
C VAL A 92 -20.29 -8.31 9.28
N GLU A 93 -19.61 -7.41 8.55
CA GLU A 93 -19.93 -7.16 7.15
C GLU A 93 -19.50 -8.31 6.23
N GLU A 94 -18.37 -8.95 6.51
CA GLU A 94 -17.92 -10.15 5.77
C GLU A 94 -18.89 -11.32 5.95
N LYS A 95 -19.39 -11.57 7.17
CA LYS A 95 -20.42 -12.61 7.37
C LYS A 95 -21.65 -12.37 6.50
N LYS A 96 -22.18 -11.15 6.48
CA LYS A 96 -23.30 -10.78 5.59
C LYS A 96 -22.96 -10.98 4.12
N PHE A 97 -21.71 -10.67 3.73
CA PHE A 97 -21.26 -10.86 2.35
C PHE A 97 -21.27 -12.34 1.94
N TYR A 98 -20.69 -13.22 2.77
CA TYR A 98 -20.68 -14.67 2.52
C TYR A 98 -22.08 -15.31 2.61
N GLU A 99 -22.96 -14.82 3.50
CA GLU A 99 -24.29 -15.40 3.72
C GLU A 99 -25.34 -14.92 2.70
N GLU A 100 -25.27 -13.66 2.24
CA GLU A 100 -26.38 -13.04 1.50
C GLU A 100 -26.01 -12.52 0.11
N ARG A 101 -24.71 -12.32 -0.20
CA ARG A 101 -24.29 -11.49 -1.34
C ARG A 101 -23.22 -12.08 -2.23
N MET A 102 -22.79 -13.32 -2.04
CA MET A 102 -21.75 -13.92 -2.87
C MET A 102 -22.35 -14.50 -4.16
N PRO A 103 -22.10 -13.91 -5.35
CA PRO A 103 -22.48 -14.55 -6.60
C PRO A 103 -21.61 -15.80 -6.81
N GLU A 104 -22.15 -16.86 -7.41
CA GLU A 104 -21.44 -18.13 -7.69
C GLU A 104 -20.07 -17.93 -8.34
N ALA A 105 -19.96 -16.96 -9.26
CA ALA A 105 -18.70 -16.62 -9.95
C ALA A 105 -17.59 -16.07 -9.03
N TRP A 106 -17.93 -15.57 -7.84
CA TRP A 106 -16.95 -15.09 -6.86
C TRP A 106 -16.46 -16.20 -5.93
N GLU A 107 -17.29 -17.22 -5.70
CA GLU A 107 -16.93 -18.36 -4.85
C GLU A 107 -15.72 -19.10 -5.43
N GLU A 108 -15.76 -19.44 -6.72
CA GLU A 108 -14.68 -20.16 -7.42
C GLU A 108 -13.32 -19.46 -7.34
N VAL A 109 -13.30 -18.13 -7.24
CA VAL A 109 -12.07 -17.32 -7.22
C VAL A 109 -11.56 -17.12 -5.79
N LEU A 110 -12.44 -17.11 -4.80
CA LEU A 110 -12.08 -16.91 -3.39
C LEU A 110 -11.68 -18.21 -2.68
N THR A 111 -12.27 -19.35 -3.04
CA THR A 111 -11.93 -20.64 -2.42
C THR A 111 -10.42 -20.97 -2.48
N PRO A 112 -9.71 -20.76 -3.60
CA PRO A 112 -8.26 -21.00 -3.67
C PRO A 112 -7.44 -20.08 -2.77
N LEU A 113 -7.98 -18.94 -2.35
CA LEU A 113 -7.30 -17.97 -1.49
C LEU A 113 -7.39 -18.33 0.00
N GLY A 114 -8.23 -19.31 0.36
CA GLY A 114 -8.41 -19.79 1.73
C GLY A 114 -8.88 -18.70 2.69
N THR A 115 -9.62 -17.71 2.19
CA THR A 115 -10.15 -16.61 3.00
C THR A 115 -11.49 -16.97 3.58
N ASP A 116 -11.70 -16.62 4.84
CA ASP A 116 -13.01 -16.67 5.51
C ASP A 116 -13.37 -15.30 6.07
N TYR A 117 -14.43 -15.27 6.89
CA TYR A 117 -14.89 -14.06 7.56
C TYR A 117 -13.99 -13.64 8.74
N VAL A 118 -13.12 -14.52 9.24
CA VAL A 118 -12.26 -14.24 10.41
C VAL A 118 -11.06 -13.41 9.96
N LYS A 119 -10.85 -12.26 10.62
CA LYS A 119 -9.82 -11.30 10.22
C LYS A 119 -8.78 -11.09 11.32
N ASP A 120 -8.18 -12.17 11.80
CA ASP A 120 -7.17 -12.15 12.89
C ASP A 120 -6.02 -11.16 12.61
N HIS A 121 -5.57 -11.07 11.36
CA HIS A 121 -4.54 -10.13 10.93
C HIS A 121 -4.81 -8.65 11.28
N ILE A 122 -6.07 -8.23 11.42
CA ILE A 122 -6.42 -6.87 11.83
C ILE A 122 -5.96 -6.60 13.27
N THR A 123 -6.08 -7.59 14.15
CA THR A 123 -5.63 -7.45 15.55
C THR A 123 -4.17 -7.81 15.72
N ASP A 124 -3.68 -8.83 15.01
CA ASP A 124 -2.32 -9.37 15.16
C ASP A 124 -1.26 -8.42 14.60
N ALA A 125 -1.54 -7.80 13.44
CA ALA A 125 -0.59 -6.88 12.83
C ALA A 125 -0.31 -5.68 13.76
N PRO A 126 0.95 -5.28 13.97
CA PRO A 126 1.28 -4.15 14.85
C PRO A 126 0.72 -2.82 14.36
N TRP A 127 0.53 -2.69 13.04
CA TRP A 127 -0.03 -1.52 12.38
C TRP A 127 -1.08 -1.92 11.34
N ILE A 128 -2.15 -1.14 11.24
CA ILE A 128 -3.06 -1.11 10.09
C ILE A 128 -2.84 0.23 9.38
N VAL A 129 -2.71 0.21 8.06
CA VAL A 129 -2.74 1.43 7.24
C VAL A 129 -3.99 1.39 6.39
N VAL A 130 -4.86 2.38 6.56
CA VAL A 130 -6.04 2.61 5.73
C VAL A 130 -5.73 3.77 4.79
N LEU A 131 -5.95 3.56 3.49
CA LEU A 131 -5.85 4.57 2.44
C LEU A 131 -7.27 4.89 1.92
#